data_AF-A0A933RE09-F1
#
_entry.id   AF-A0A933RE09-F1
#
_cell.length_a   1.000
_cell.length_b   1.000
_cell.length_c   1.000
_cell.angle_alpha   90.00
_cell.angle_beta   90.00
_cell.angle_gamma   90.00
#
_symmetry.space_group_name_H-M   'P 1'
#
loop_
_entity.id
_entity.type
_entity.pdbx_description
1 polymer ?
#
loop_
_entity_poly.entity_id
_entity_poly.type
_entity_poly.pdbx_seq_one_letter_code
_entity_poly.pdbx_strand_id
1 'polypeptide(L)'
;MESFEARPWLRCYRCWSQDLEVQVHYEGIHRIDPVTGGRAETIDELQEAVVQCLECMHDQPHLTFADERVQPVEDRWERMIAGTPWVASCTVTVDADEVETCSGPEAGDALSYAAFGDHGTREFFTHVRFHKHEDDNRIVVHLLVELYARSLEEATEVLEGAARGHLTITSLAEESRPPAAAEDRH
;
A
#
# COMPACT_ATOMS: atom_id res chain seq x y z
N MET A 1 -19.27 -32.93 -4.48
CA MET A 1 -19.61 -31.54 -4.85
C MET A 1 -19.11 -30.72 -3.69
N GLU A 2 -17.84 -30.32 -3.77
CA GLU A 2 -17.20 -29.52 -2.72
C GLU A 2 -17.99 -28.24 -2.56
N SER A 3 -18.35 -27.94 -1.31
CA SER A 3 -18.78 -26.62 -0.89
C SER A 3 -17.72 -25.63 -1.37
N PHE A 4 -18.08 -24.73 -2.28
CA PHE A 4 -17.31 -23.51 -2.48
C PHE A 4 -17.49 -22.68 -1.20
N GLU A 5 -16.79 -23.07 -0.13
CA GLU A 5 -16.59 -22.18 1.00
C GLU A 5 -16.05 -20.89 0.40
N ALA A 6 -16.75 -19.79 0.68
CA ALA A 6 -16.29 -18.46 0.36
C ALA A 6 -14.81 -18.41 0.72
N ARG A 7 -13.96 -17.99 -0.22
CA ARG A 7 -12.56 -17.68 0.10
C ARG A 7 -12.59 -16.25 0.64
N PRO A 8 -12.73 -16.03 1.98
CA PRO A 8 -12.80 -14.68 2.54
C PRO A 8 -11.55 -13.87 2.19
N TRP A 9 -10.45 -14.56 1.85
CA TRP A 9 -9.18 -13.96 1.53
C TRP A 9 -9.10 -13.27 0.15
N LEU A 10 -9.90 -13.68 -0.84
CA LEU A 10 -9.87 -13.11 -2.19
C LEU A 10 -11.07 -12.17 -2.38
N ARG A 11 -11.06 -11.06 -1.63
CA ARG A 11 -12.11 -10.04 -1.59
C ARG A 11 -11.50 -8.67 -1.40
N CYS A 12 -12.25 -7.64 -1.82
CA CYS A 12 -11.92 -6.27 -1.49
C CYS A 12 -12.01 -6.05 0.02
N TYR A 13 -10.96 -5.51 0.64
CA TYR A 13 -10.98 -5.26 2.09
C TYR A 13 -11.95 -4.11 2.47
N ARG A 14 -12.36 -3.29 1.50
CA ARG A 14 -13.18 -2.09 1.71
C ARG A 14 -14.67 -2.30 1.43
N CYS A 15 -15.03 -2.87 0.27
CA CYS A 15 -16.43 -3.09 -0.14
C CYS A 15 -16.83 -4.56 -0.23
N TRP A 16 -15.93 -5.49 0.09
CA TRP A 16 -16.16 -6.94 0.14
C TRP A 16 -16.46 -7.62 -1.19
N SER A 17 -16.49 -6.85 -2.28
CA SER A 17 -16.64 -7.37 -3.63
C SER A 17 -15.55 -8.39 -3.97
N GLN A 18 -15.93 -9.35 -4.80
CA GLN A 18 -15.03 -10.31 -5.44
C GLN A 18 -14.67 -9.90 -6.87
N ASP A 19 -15.21 -8.77 -7.35
CA ASP A 19 -14.90 -8.21 -8.66
C ASP A 19 -13.54 -7.50 -8.60
N LEU A 20 -12.49 -8.31 -8.72
CA LEU A 20 -11.10 -7.91 -8.66
C LEU A 20 -10.45 -8.12 -10.03
N GLU A 21 -9.65 -7.15 -10.46
CA GLU A 21 -8.77 -7.28 -11.61
C GLU A 21 -7.30 -7.23 -11.20
N VAL A 22 -6.44 -7.82 -12.01
CA VAL A 22 -4.98 -7.66 -11.90
C VAL A 22 -4.48 -6.89 -13.11
N GLN A 23 -3.78 -5.80 -12.85
CA GLN A 23 -3.05 -5.05 -13.86
C GLN A 23 -1.58 -5.47 -13.76
N VAL A 24 -1.02 -6.04 -14.83
CA VAL A 24 0.37 -6.52 -14.87
C VAL A 24 1.15 -5.66 -15.85
N HIS A 25 2.16 -4.97 -15.35
CA HIS A 25 3.10 -4.17 -16.12
C HIS A 25 4.39 -4.95 -16.26
N TYR A 26 4.81 -5.17 -17.50
CA TYR A 26 6.06 -5.85 -17.82
C TYR A 26 6.98 -4.89 -18.53
N GLU A 27 8.13 -4.62 -17.93
CA GLU A 27 9.21 -3.87 -18.52
C GLU A 27 10.41 -4.80 -18.71
N GLY A 28 11.01 -4.80 -19.89
CA GLY A 28 12.10 -5.72 -20.21
C GLY A 28 13.07 -5.14 -21.21
N ILE A 29 14.36 -5.29 -20.93
CA ILE A 29 15.47 -4.95 -21.82
C ILE A 29 15.97 -6.25 -22.43
N HIS A 30 15.82 -6.38 -23.75
CA HIS A 30 16.30 -7.54 -24.50
C HIS A 30 17.30 -7.12 -25.57
N ARG A 31 18.36 -7.92 -25.74
CA ARG A 31 19.20 -7.83 -26.94
C ARG A 31 18.42 -8.33 -28.15
N ILE A 32 18.65 -7.65 -29.27
CA ILE A 32 18.12 -8.05 -30.57
C ILE A 32 19.22 -8.78 -31.35
N ASP A 33 18.87 -9.92 -31.93
CA ASP A 33 19.71 -10.57 -32.93
C ASP A 33 19.71 -9.70 -34.20
N PRO A 34 20.86 -9.16 -34.63
CA PRO A 34 20.92 -8.27 -35.79
C PRO A 34 20.66 -8.99 -37.12
N VAL A 35 20.73 -10.32 -37.17
CA VAL A 35 20.50 -11.10 -38.40
C VAL A 35 19.02 -11.41 -38.59
N THR A 36 18.32 -11.82 -37.53
CA THR A 36 16.91 -12.21 -37.60
C THR A 36 15.94 -11.10 -37.20
N GLY A 37 16.41 -10.10 -36.45
CA GLY A 37 15.57 -9.08 -35.82
C GLY A 37 14.77 -9.59 -34.60
N GLY A 38 14.99 -10.83 -34.18
CA GLY A 38 14.32 -11.44 -33.03
C GLY A 38 14.96 -11.08 -31.68
N ARG A 39 14.25 -11.36 -30.58
CA ARG A 39 14.81 -11.29 -29.22
C ARG A 39 15.85 -12.41 -29.03
N ALA A 40 17.03 -12.07 -28.52
CA ALA A 40 18.13 -13.00 -28.32
C ALA A 40 18.40 -13.32 -26.84
N GLU A 41 18.63 -12.29 -26.04
CA GLU A 41 19.00 -12.41 -24.62
C GLU A 41 18.21 -11.38 -23.81
N THR A 42 17.65 -11.80 -22.69
CA THR A 42 17.12 -10.87 -21.68
C THR A 42 18.28 -10.32 -20.88
N ILE A 43 18.40 -8.99 -20.85
CA ILE A 43 19.36 -8.27 -20.01
C ILE A 43 18.73 -7.95 -18.65
N ASP A 44 17.49 -7.46 -18.67
CA ASP A 44 16.77 -7.03 -17.48
C ASP A 44 15.27 -7.20 -17.69
N GLU A 45 14.53 -7.57 -16.65
CA GLU A 45 13.08 -7.78 -16.65
C GLU A 45 12.50 -7.41 -15.29
N LEU A 46 11.50 -6.54 -15.31
CA LEU A 46 10.71 -6.13 -14.16
C LEU A 46 9.24 -6.45 -14.44
N GLN A 47 8.61 -7.17 -13.51
CA GLN A 47 7.17 -7.35 -13.49
C GLN A 47 6.60 -6.64 -12.27
N GLU A 48 5.75 -5.66 -12.51
CA GLU A 48 4.94 -5.02 -11.48
C GLU A 48 3.49 -5.41 -11.66
N ALA A 49 2.78 -5.63 -10.56
CA ALA A 49 1.38 -5.96 -10.61
C ALA A 49 0.60 -5.31 -9.47
N VAL A 50 -0.61 -4.86 -9.78
CA VAL A 50 -1.55 -4.30 -8.81
C VAL A 50 -2.87 -5.06 -8.94
N VAL A 51 -3.43 -5.47 -7.80
CA VAL A 51 -4.79 -6.01 -7.74
C VAL A 51 -5.72 -4.86 -7.35
N GLN A 52 -6.76 -4.60 -8.15
CA GLN A 52 -7.70 -3.52 -7.93
C GLN A 52 -9.13 -4.05 -7.87
N CYS A 53 -9.96 -3.47 -7.00
CA CYS A 53 -11.39 -3.75 -6.97
C CYS A 53 -12.14 -2.87 -7.97
N LEU A 54 -12.92 -3.47 -8.86
CA LEU A 54 -13.65 -2.76 -9.91
C LEU A 54 -14.88 -2.00 -9.39
N GLU A 55 -15.43 -2.40 -8.25
CA GLU A 55 -16.60 -1.71 -7.68
C GLU A 55 -16.24 -0.41 -6.97
N CYS A 56 -15.12 -0.40 -6.22
CA CYS A 56 -14.71 0.76 -5.43
C CYS A 56 -13.43 1.43 -5.93
N MET A 57 -12.81 0.91 -7.00
CA MET A 57 -11.58 1.42 -7.62
C MET A 57 -10.39 1.55 -6.66
N HIS A 58 -10.35 0.73 -5.62
CA HIS A 58 -9.23 0.71 -4.67
C HIS A 58 -8.27 -0.41 -4.98
N ASP A 59 -6.98 -0.14 -4.79
CA ASP A 59 -5.94 -1.15 -4.84
C ASP A 59 -6.03 -2.05 -3.59
N GLN A 60 -5.57 -3.29 -3.74
CA GLN A 60 -5.69 -4.36 -2.75
C GLN A 60 -4.29 -4.78 -2.28
N PRO A 61 -3.65 -4.03 -1.36
CA PRO A 61 -2.25 -4.24 -0.99
C PRO A 61 -2.01 -5.49 -0.13
N HIS A 62 -3.08 -6.13 0.35
CA HIS A 62 -3.05 -7.47 0.95
C HIS A 62 -2.99 -8.60 -0.08
N LEU A 63 -3.04 -8.28 -1.37
CA LEU A 63 -2.96 -9.23 -2.47
C LEU A 63 -1.77 -8.87 -3.38
N THR A 64 -1.05 -9.90 -3.81
CA THR A 64 0.02 -9.78 -4.81
C THR A 64 -0.23 -10.75 -5.97
N PHE A 65 0.44 -10.55 -7.10
CA PHE A 65 0.38 -11.45 -8.24
C PHE A 65 1.75 -12.05 -8.53
N ALA A 66 1.90 -13.35 -8.24
CA ALA A 66 3.12 -14.11 -8.39
C ALA A 66 2.80 -15.52 -8.89
N ASP A 67 3.70 -16.12 -9.67
CA ASP A 67 3.51 -17.44 -10.28
C ASP A 67 2.18 -17.55 -11.05
N GLU A 68 1.86 -16.49 -11.82
CA GLU A 68 0.62 -16.35 -12.60
C GLU A 68 -0.67 -16.42 -11.76
N ARG A 69 -0.59 -16.17 -10.45
CA ARG A 69 -1.72 -16.29 -9.52
C ARG A 69 -1.75 -15.17 -8.49
N VAL A 70 -2.95 -14.83 -8.04
CA VAL A 70 -3.14 -13.95 -6.88
C VAL A 70 -2.82 -14.73 -5.60
N GLN A 71 -1.99 -14.13 -4.75
CA GLN A 71 -1.55 -14.69 -3.48
C GLN A 71 -1.76 -13.66 -2.35
N PRO A 72 -2.07 -14.10 -1.11
CA PRO A 72 -2.14 -13.20 0.04
C PRO A 72 -0.73 -12.71 0.42
N VAL A 73 -0.64 -11.47 0.85
CA VAL A 73 0.56 -10.92 1.50
C VAL A 73 0.40 -11.15 3.00
N GLU A 74 1.10 -12.15 3.55
CA GLU A 74 0.83 -12.75 4.88
C GLU A 74 0.73 -11.73 6.03
N ASP A 75 1.59 -10.73 6.08
CA ASP A 75 1.64 -9.70 7.14
C ASP A 75 0.54 -8.63 7.01
N ARG A 76 -0.06 -8.49 5.83
CA ARG A 76 -1.12 -7.51 5.54
C ARG A 76 -2.49 -8.16 5.49
N TRP A 77 -2.55 -9.38 4.97
CA TRP A 77 -3.78 -10.09 4.68
C TRP A 77 -4.67 -10.21 5.91
N GLU A 78 -4.17 -10.78 6.99
CA GLU A 78 -4.99 -11.02 8.18
C GLU A 78 -5.51 -9.69 8.74
N ARG A 79 -4.65 -8.67 8.70
CA ARG A 79 -4.92 -7.35 9.24
C ARG A 79 -5.95 -6.57 8.42
N MET A 80 -5.87 -6.62 7.09
CA MET A 80 -6.81 -5.94 6.20
C MET A 80 -8.15 -6.67 6.10
N ILE A 81 -8.15 -7.99 6.21
CA ILE A 81 -9.38 -8.79 6.11
C ILE A 81 -10.13 -8.86 7.44
N ALA A 82 -9.44 -9.07 8.56
CA ALA A 82 -10.07 -9.20 9.88
C ALA A 82 -10.10 -7.88 10.68
N GLY A 83 -9.29 -6.89 10.31
CA GLY A 83 -9.21 -5.61 10.99
C GLY A 83 -10.19 -4.56 10.47
N THR A 84 -10.32 -3.48 11.23
CA THR A 84 -11.08 -2.28 10.90
C THR A 84 -10.14 -1.15 10.47
N PRO A 85 -10.61 -0.12 9.76
CA PRO A 85 -9.79 1.04 9.43
C PRO A 85 -9.55 1.90 10.67
N TRP A 86 -8.33 2.40 10.76
CA TRP A 86 -7.86 3.34 11.77
C TRP A 86 -7.32 4.57 11.08
N VAL A 87 -7.59 5.75 11.64
CA VAL A 87 -7.11 7.03 11.13
C VAL A 87 -6.16 7.64 12.15
N ALA A 88 -4.92 7.84 11.72
CA ALA A 88 -3.88 8.53 12.47
C ALA A 88 -3.71 9.96 11.97
N SER A 89 -3.58 10.91 12.90
CA SER A 89 -2.94 12.21 12.63
C SER A 89 -1.55 12.14 13.22
N CYS A 90 -0.53 12.17 12.37
CA CYS A 90 0.86 12.00 12.81
C CYS A 90 1.81 12.97 12.11
N THR A 91 3.03 13.04 12.65
CA THR A 91 4.16 13.68 11.99
C THR A 91 5.31 12.71 11.88
N VAL A 92 6.02 12.75 10.76
CA VAL A 92 7.28 12.03 10.60
C VAL A 92 8.36 13.03 10.24
N THR A 93 9.44 13.05 11.02
CA THR A 93 10.65 13.82 10.70
C THR A 93 11.61 12.97 9.91
N VAL A 94 11.88 13.37 8.67
CA VAL A 94 12.74 12.67 7.70
C VAL A 94 13.95 13.52 7.33
N ASP A 95 14.98 12.89 6.79
CA ASP A 95 16.11 13.61 6.18
C ASP A 95 15.65 14.26 4.86
N ALA A 96 16.06 15.50 4.63
CA ALA A 96 15.73 16.23 3.42
C ALA A 96 16.31 15.56 2.16
N ASP A 97 17.46 14.88 2.28
CA ASP A 97 18.10 14.17 1.17
C ASP A 97 17.33 12.89 0.77
N GLU A 98 16.43 12.39 1.63
CA GLU A 98 15.54 11.26 1.32
C GLU A 98 14.24 11.68 0.62
N VAL A 99 13.98 12.99 0.49
CA VAL A 99 12.78 13.52 -0.18
C VAL A 99 13.13 13.93 -1.60
N GLU A 100 12.64 13.18 -2.59
CA GLU A 100 12.89 13.45 -4.01
C GLU A 100 12.38 14.84 -4.44
N THR A 101 11.15 15.19 -4.06
CA THR A 101 10.58 16.51 -4.26
C THR A 101 9.57 16.83 -3.18
N CYS A 102 9.54 18.09 -2.73
CA CYS A 102 8.54 18.60 -1.78
C CYS A 102 7.57 19.60 -2.43
N SER A 103 7.60 19.72 -3.77
CA SER A 103 6.74 20.65 -4.52
C SER A 103 6.19 20.03 -5.81
N GLY A 104 5.05 20.54 -6.27
CA GLY A 104 4.38 20.02 -7.46
C GLY A 104 3.43 18.85 -7.17
N PRO A 105 2.79 18.30 -8.21
CA PRO A 105 1.83 17.19 -8.09
C PRO A 105 2.40 15.94 -7.40
N GLU A 106 3.69 15.66 -7.59
CA GLU A 106 4.36 14.45 -7.10
C GLU A 106 4.84 14.57 -5.64
N ALA A 107 4.75 15.77 -5.05
CA ALA A 107 5.24 16.03 -3.70
C ALA A 107 4.56 15.19 -2.62
N GLY A 108 3.26 14.90 -2.78
CA GLY A 108 2.51 14.07 -1.84
C GLY A 108 3.12 12.68 -1.73
N ASP A 109 3.33 12.03 -2.86
CA ASP A 109 3.87 10.67 -2.94
C ASP A 109 5.32 10.61 -2.49
N ALA A 110 6.15 11.57 -2.90
CA ALA A 110 7.55 11.66 -2.48
C ALA A 110 7.68 11.83 -0.95
N LEU A 111 6.86 12.70 -0.34
CA LEU A 111 6.85 12.91 1.11
C LEU A 111 6.27 11.71 1.87
N SER A 112 5.23 11.06 1.33
CA SER A 112 4.68 9.81 1.90
C SER A 112 5.68 8.67 1.84
N TYR A 113 6.43 8.52 0.74
CA TYR A 113 7.48 7.53 0.59
C TYR A 113 8.66 7.80 1.52
N ALA A 114 9.08 9.06 1.66
CA ALA A 114 10.12 9.42 2.62
C ALA A 114 9.67 9.11 4.06
N ALA A 115 8.39 9.33 4.40
CA ALA A 115 7.86 9.08 5.73
C ALA A 115 7.69 7.59 6.07
N PHE A 116 7.14 6.79 5.15
CA PHE A 116 6.68 5.42 5.41
C PHE A 116 7.11 4.37 4.37
N GLY A 117 7.94 4.74 3.39
CA GLY A 117 8.36 3.85 2.31
C GLY A 117 7.18 3.33 1.49
N ASP A 118 7.25 2.05 1.08
CA ASP A 118 6.17 1.40 0.33
C ASP A 118 4.87 1.30 1.14
N HIS A 119 4.91 1.30 2.48
CA HIS A 119 3.68 1.37 3.26
C HIS A 119 2.96 2.69 2.99
N GLY A 120 3.69 3.80 2.86
CA GLY A 120 3.10 5.12 2.63
C GLY A 120 2.50 5.32 1.24
N THR A 121 3.02 4.62 0.23
CA THR A 121 2.60 4.80 -1.18
C THR A 121 1.77 3.66 -1.72
N ARG A 122 1.84 2.47 -1.12
CA ARG A 122 1.17 1.26 -1.63
C ARG A 122 0.19 0.64 -0.65
N GLU A 123 0.37 0.81 0.66
CA GLU A 123 -0.49 0.14 1.66
C GLU A 123 -1.48 1.09 2.34
N PHE A 124 -0.97 2.16 2.94
CA PHE A 124 -1.75 3.14 3.66
C PHE A 124 -2.41 4.12 2.69
N PHE A 125 -3.57 4.65 3.06
CA PHE A 125 -4.01 5.91 2.46
C PHE A 125 -3.33 7.05 3.19
N THR A 126 -2.27 7.56 2.60
CA THR A 126 -1.57 8.72 3.12
C THR A 126 -2.09 10.00 2.48
N HIS A 127 -2.28 11.02 3.30
CA HIS A 127 -2.58 12.35 2.85
C HIS A 127 -1.66 13.34 3.57
N VAL A 128 -0.66 13.84 2.84
CA VAL A 128 0.23 14.90 3.31
C VAL A 128 -0.57 16.20 3.43
N ARG A 129 -0.77 16.68 4.66
CA ARG A 129 -1.48 17.94 4.91
C ARG A 129 -0.61 19.14 4.59
N PHE A 130 0.61 19.13 5.12
CA PHE A 130 1.66 20.10 4.85
C PHE A 130 2.99 19.54 5.36
N HIS A 131 4.10 20.17 4.99
CA HIS A 131 5.42 19.87 5.52
C HIS A 131 6.10 21.18 5.95
N LYS A 132 7.13 21.06 6.78
CA LYS A 132 7.98 22.16 7.21
C LYS A 132 9.44 21.73 7.19
N HIS A 133 10.32 22.61 6.76
CA HIS A 133 11.75 22.43 6.93
C HIS A 133 12.11 22.92 8.33
N GLU A 134 12.64 22.05 9.18
CA GLU A 134 13.11 22.42 10.53
C GLU A 134 14.50 23.08 10.45
N ASP A 135 15.35 22.55 9.58
CA ASP A 135 16.65 23.07 9.17
C ASP A 135 16.95 22.64 7.72
N ASP A 136 18.20 22.82 7.26
CA ASP A 136 18.61 22.47 5.89
C ASP A 136 18.60 20.96 5.61
N ASN A 137 18.56 20.11 6.64
CA ASN A 137 18.70 18.65 6.54
C ASN A 137 17.46 17.89 7.00
N ARG A 138 16.43 18.55 7.54
CA ARG A 138 15.28 17.87 8.14
C ARG A 138 13.95 18.45 7.70
N ILE A 139 13.04 17.56 7.31
CA ILE A 139 11.66 17.90 6.94
C ILE A 139 10.70 17.20 7.90
N VAL A 140 9.80 17.97 8.49
CA VAL A 140 8.68 17.47 9.31
C VAL A 140 7.45 17.39 8.42
N VAL A 141 7.03 16.16 8.10
CA VAL A 141 5.86 15.89 7.28
C VAL A 141 4.66 15.68 8.19
N HIS A 142 3.56 16.40 7.98
CA HIS A 142 2.32 16.23 8.73
C HIS A 142 1.33 15.43 7.88
N LEU A 143 0.92 14.26 8.36
CA LEU A 143 0.11 13.31 7.60
C LEU A 143 -1.21 13.00 8.31
N LEU A 144 -2.23 12.75 7.49
CA LEU A 144 -3.28 11.81 7.85
C LEU A 144 -2.94 10.46 7.23
N VAL A 145 -3.04 9.40 8.02
CA VAL A 145 -2.79 8.03 7.56
C VAL A 145 -3.99 7.18 7.92
N GLU A 146 -4.61 6.56 6.92
CA GLU A 146 -5.55 5.47 7.14
C GLU A 146 -4.84 4.13 6.92
N LEU A 147 -4.99 3.22 7.87
CA LEU A 147 -4.50 1.85 7.81
C LEU A 147 -5.51 0.90 8.41
N TYR A 148 -5.43 -0.38 8.07
CA TYR A 148 -6.26 -1.41 8.71
C TYR A 148 -5.49 -2.06 9.85
N ALA A 149 -6.18 -2.35 10.96
CA ALA A 149 -5.64 -3.10 12.09
C ALA A 149 -6.76 -3.77 12.89
N ARG A 150 -6.42 -4.84 13.61
CA ARG A 150 -7.33 -5.60 14.48
C ARG A 150 -7.48 -4.97 15.86
N SER A 151 -6.54 -4.09 16.26
CA SER A 151 -6.61 -3.33 17.51
C SER A 151 -5.83 -2.03 17.42
N LEU A 152 -5.99 -1.17 18.44
CA LEU A 152 -5.25 0.08 18.58
C LEU A 152 -3.74 -0.18 18.72
N GLU A 153 -3.37 -1.22 19.46
CA GLU A 153 -1.99 -1.64 19.65
C GLU A 153 -1.36 -2.05 18.32
N GLU A 154 -2.04 -2.90 17.54
CA GLU A 154 -1.54 -3.30 16.22
C GLU A 154 -1.46 -2.13 15.25
N ALA A 155 -2.43 -1.20 15.25
CA ALA A 155 -2.34 0.02 14.43
C ALA A 155 -1.12 0.88 14.81
N THR A 156 -0.82 0.97 16.09
CA THR A 156 0.35 1.71 16.59
C THR A 156 1.64 1.03 16.15
N GLU A 157 1.75 -0.29 16.35
CA GLU A 157 2.92 -1.09 15.97
C GLU A 157 3.20 -1.03 14.46
N VAL A 158 2.15 -1.08 13.62
CA VAL A 158 2.29 -0.97 12.16
C VAL A 158 2.80 0.41 11.75
N LEU A 159 2.27 1.49 12.34
CA LEU A 159 2.74 2.85 12.04
C LEU A 159 4.19 3.05 12.48
N GLU A 160 4.54 2.60 13.68
CA GLU A 160 5.90 2.71 14.23
C GLU A 160 6.90 1.87 13.44
N GLY A 161 6.52 0.65 13.04
CA GLY A 161 7.36 -0.23 12.23
C GLY A 161 7.56 0.26 10.80
N ALA A 162 6.57 0.96 10.23
CA ALA A 162 6.65 1.51 8.87
C ALA A 162 7.40 2.86 8.80
N ALA A 163 7.45 3.62 9.89
CA ALA A 163 8.06 4.94 9.89
C ALA A 163 9.57 4.86 9.62
N ARG A 164 10.03 5.58 8.59
CA ARG A 164 11.45 5.69 8.24
C ARG A 164 12.19 6.75 9.05
N GLY A 165 11.44 7.62 9.71
CA GLY A 165 11.92 8.74 10.51
C GLY A 165 11.31 8.77 11.90
N HIS A 166 11.50 9.89 12.61
CA HIS A 166 10.91 10.04 13.94
C HIS A 166 9.40 10.28 13.84
N LEU A 167 8.61 9.27 14.21
CA LEU A 167 7.15 9.33 14.24
C LEU A 167 6.65 9.95 15.54
N THR A 168 5.65 10.83 15.43
CA THR A 168 4.82 11.27 16.55
C THR A 168 3.35 11.16 16.16
N ILE A 169 2.61 10.29 16.86
CA ILE A 169 1.16 10.12 16.66
C ILE A 169 0.45 11.12 17.59
N THR A 170 -0.23 12.11 16.99
CA THR A 170 -1.02 13.10 17.75
C THR A 170 -2.38 12.54 18.14
N SER A 171 -2.98 11.74 17.26
CA SER A 171 -4.23 11.03 17.52
C SER A 171 -4.31 9.77 16.67
N LEU A 172 -4.95 8.73 17.19
CA LEU A 172 -5.25 7.49 16.49
C LEU A 172 -6.63 7.00 16.92
N ALA A 173 -7.54 6.78 15.97
CA ALA A 173 -8.91 6.38 16.24
C ALA A 173 -9.41 5.37 15.22
N GLU A 174 -10.19 4.40 15.67
CA GLU A 174 -10.91 3.47 14.81
C GLU A 174 -12.02 4.22 14.06
N GLU A 175 -12.15 3.97 12.76
CA GLU A 175 -13.26 4.44 11.96
C GLU A 175 -14.37 3.39 11.91
N SER A 176 -15.63 3.84 11.95
CA SER A 176 -16.79 2.96 11.94
C SER A 176 -17.04 2.32 10.56
N ARG A 177 -16.17 1.38 10.18
CA ARG A 177 -16.35 0.48 9.04
C ARG A 177 -16.08 -0.97 9.48
N PRO A 178 -16.98 -1.91 9.16
CA PRO A 178 -16.78 -3.32 9.51
C PRO A 178 -15.61 -3.97 8.74
N PRO A 179 -14.97 -5.02 9.31
CA PRO A 179 -13.91 -5.76 8.65
C PRO A 179 -14.43 -6.55 7.45
N ALA A 180 -13.56 -6.90 6.50
CA ALA A 180 -13.93 -7.64 5.30
C ALA A 180 -14.39 -9.08 5.56
N ALA A 181 -13.92 -9.66 6.66
CA ALA A 181 -14.37 -10.96 7.13
C ALA A 181 -15.71 -10.94 7.86
N ALA A 182 -16.31 -9.77 8.12
CA ALA A 182 -17.63 -9.72 8.76
C ALA A 182 -18.65 -10.48 7.89
N GLU A 183 -19.32 -11.47 8.48
CA GLU A 183 -20.34 -12.25 7.77
C GLU A 183 -21.42 -11.34 7.20
N ASP A 184 -21.77 -11.60 5.94
CA ASP A 184 -22.93 -11.02 5.29
C ASP A 184 -24.17 -11.49 6.05
N ARG A 185 -24.72 -10.63 6.92
CA ARG A 185 -26.01 -10.92 7.58
C ARG A 185 -27.11 -10.70 6.55
N HIS A 186 -27.22 -11.59 5.58
CA HIS A 186 -28.32 -11.60 4.61
C HIS A 186 -28.92 -12.99 4.42
#